data_AF-W6K5J4-F1
#
_entry.id   AF-W6K5J4-F1
#
_cell.length_a   1.000
_cell.length_b   1.000
_cell.length_c   1.000
_cell.angle_alpha   90.00
_cell.angle_beta   90.00
_cell.angle_gamma   90.00
#
_symmetry.space_group_name_H-M   'P 1'
#
loop_
_entity.id
_entity.type
_entity.pdbx_description
1 polymer ?
#
loop_
_entity_poly.entity_id
_entity_poly.type
_entity_poly.pdbx_seq_one_letter_code
_entity_poly.pdbx_strand_id
1 'polypeptide(L)'
;MQDPEEPLRNVVRLFARLSWKTWNDEVVVYDDASGHTHLLESNAAEVLVCLEAAGGLCPRDEFEGLVAEHLAVSDDEREEFQEWLAVILAQFRRMDLLALEAQ
;
A
#
# COMPACT_ATOMS: atom_id res chain seq x y z
N MET A 1 -35.71 12.82 -4.09
CA MET A 1 -34.48 12.69 -4.88
C MET A 1 -33.42 12.34 -3.85
N GLN A 2 -33.13 11.06 -3.67
CA GLN A 2 -32.07 10.64 -2.75
C GLN A 2 -30.75 10.95 -3.48
N ASP A 3 -29.88 11.73 -2.84
CA ASP A 3 -28.47 11.80 -3.22
C ASP A 3 -27.93 10.37 -3.34
N PRO A 4 -27.26 10.00 -4.44
CA PRO A 4 -26.51 8.76 -4.45
C PRO A 4 -25.40 8.93 -3.42
N GLU A 5 -25.49 8.20 -2.31
CA GLU A 5 -24.38 8.02 -1.38
C GLU A 5 -23.21 7.49 -2.21
N GLU A 6 -22.27 8.37 -2.55
CA GLU A 6 -20.99 7.95 -3.12
C GLU A 6 -20.43 6.90 -2.15
N PRO A 7 -20.04 5.70 -2.62
CA PRO A 7 -19.49 4.71 -1.73
C PRO A 7 -18.29 5.36 -1.03
N LEU A 8 -18.34 5.37 0.30
CA LEU A 8 -17.29 5.91 1.17
C LEU A 8 -15.96 5.35 0.65
N ARG A 9 -15.19 6.16 -0.08
CA ARG A 9 -14.01 5.68 -0.78
C ARG A 9 -12.94 5.46 0.28
N ASN A 10 -12.82 4.24 0.76
CA ASN A 10 -11.67 3.81 1.54
C ASN A 10 -10.43 4.11 0.72
N VAL A 11 -9.59 5.05 1.17
CA VAL A 11 -8.38 5.46 0.44
C VAL A 11 -7.14 5.00 1.19
N VAL A 12 -6.11 4.63 0.40
CA VAL A 12 -4.76 4.33 0.89
C VAL A 12 -3.88 5.53 0.56
N ARG A 13 -3.19 6.07 1.57
CA ARG A 13 -2.39 7.28 1.44
C ARG A 13 -1.02 7.15 2.10
N LEU A 14 0.06 7.48 1.41
CA LEU A 14 1.39 7.63 2.00
C LEU A 14 1.45 8.89 2.87
N PHE A 15 2.06 8.77 4.06
CA PHE A 15 2.22 9.92 4.94
C PHE A 15 3.35 10.85 4.53
N ALA A 16 4.40 10.30 3.94
CA ALA A 16 5.65 11.00 3.74
C ALA A 16 6.32 10.61 2.42
N ARG A 17 7.36 11.36 2.11
CA ARG A 17 8.28 11.04 1.04
C ARG A 17 9.21 9.93 1.54
N LEU A 18 9.26 8.82 0.83
CA LEU A 18 10.06 7.67 1.20
C LEU A 18 11.35 7.66 0.38
N SER A 19 12.45 7.33 1.04
CA SER A 19 13.72 7.02 0.39
C SER A 19 14.02 5.53 0.57
N TRP A 20 14.51 4.88 -0.48
CA TRP A 20 14.55 3.42 -0.55
C TRP A 20 15.94 2.95 -0.96
N LYS A 21 16.36 1.82 -0.41
CA LYS A 21 17.55 1.11 -0.89
C LYS A 21 17.33 -0.40 -0.80
N THR A 22 17.59 -1.09 -1.89
CA THR A 22 17.47 -2.55 -1.96
C THR A 22 18.82 -3.22 -1.71
N TRP A 23 18.83 -4.28 -0.92
CA TRP A 23 20.00 -5.13 -0.68
C TRP A 23 19.56 -6.58 -0.44
N ASN A 24 20.02 -7.53 -1.27
CA ASN A 24 19.80 -8.97 -1.09
C ASN A 24 18.32 -9.33 -0.81
N ASP A 25 17.40 -8.84 -1.64
CA ASP A 25 15.95 -9.06 -1.54
C ASP A 25 15.28 -8.45 -0.29
N GLU A 26 16.01 -7.62 0.46
CA GLU A 26 15.44 -6.74 1.48
C GLU A 26 15.43 -5.30 0.99
N VAL A 27 14.44 -4.54 1.43
CA VAL A 27 14.33 -3.11 1.12
C VAL A 27 14.35 -2.33 2.41
N VAL A 28 15.33 -1.43 2.50
CA VAL A 28 15.43 -0.45 3.57
C VAL A 28 14.65 0.78 3.15
N VAL A 29 13.58 1.09 3.89
CA VAL A 29 12.75 2.28 3.69
C VAL A 29 13.07 3.29 4.77
N TYR A 30 13.47 4.48 4.37
CA TYR A 30 13.67 5.64 5.22
C TYR A 30 12.47 6.58 5.04
N ASP A 31 11.79 6.88 6.14
CA ASP A 31 10.74 7.89 6.20
C ASP A 31 11.38 9.26 6.48
N ASP A 32 11.37 10.16 5.49
CA ASP A 32 11.95 11.50 5.61
C ASP A 32 11.25 12.36 6.68
N ALA A 33 10.00 12.06 7.04
CA ALA A 33 9.23 12.84 8.00
C ALA A 33 9.56 12.46 9.45
N SER A 34 9.57 11.17 9.78
CA SER A 34 9.90 10.70 11.14
C SER A 34 11.41 10.50 11.37
N GLY A 35 12.18 10.31 10.29
CA GLY A 35 13.57 9.90 10.36
C GLY A 35 13.77 8.42 10.71
N HIS A 36 12.69 7.62 10.74
CA HIS A 36 12.78 6.19 11.01
C HIS A 36 13.20 5.40 9.78
N THR A 37 13.83 4.26 10.05
CA THR A 37 14.24 3.29 9.03
C THR A 37 13.54 1.96 9.29
N HIS A 38 12.91 1.41 8.27
CA HIS A 38 12.20 0.15 8.30
C HIS A 38 12.88 -0.83 7.34
N LEU A 39 13.07 -2.07 7.79
CA LEU A 39 13.49 -3.17 6.94
C LEU A 39 12.25 -3.92 6.48
N LEU A 40 12.03 -4.00 5.17
CA LEU A 40 10.89 -4.66 4.56
C LEU A 40 11.37 -5.82 3.69
N GLU A 41 10.55 -6.87 3.64
CA GLU A 41 10.67 -7.92 2.63
C GLU A 41 10.34 -7.34 1.24
N SER A 42 10.94 -7.91 0.18
CA SER A 42 10.75 -7.43 -1.19
C SER A 42 9.28 -7.27 -1.59
N ASN A 43 8.45 -8.28 -1.31
CA ASN A 43 7.02 -8.26 -1.64
C ASN A 43 6.27 -7.10 -0.95
N ALA A 44 6.58 -6.80 0.31
CA ALA A 44 6.01 -5.66 1.02
C ALA A 44 6.46 -4.35 0.37
N ALA A 45 7.75 -4.23 0.04
CA ALA A 45 8.27 -3.03 -0.61
C ALA A 45 7.60 -2.76 -1.97
N GLU A 46 7.30 -3.80 -2.77
CA GLU A 46 6.56 -3.66 -4.03
C GLU A 46 5.18 -3.01 -3.84
N VAL A 47 4.49 -3.32 -2.73
CA VAL A 47 3.20 -2.69 -2.39
C VAL A 47 3.36 -1.18 -2.18
N LEU A 48 4.41 -0.74 -1.48
CA LEU A 48 4.70 0.69 -1.31
C LEU A 48 5.08 1.35 -2.65
N VAL A 49 5.86 0.68 -3.49
CA VAL A 49 6.25 1.18 -4.82
C VAL A 49 5.02 1.41 -5.69
N CYS A 50 4.06 0.48 -5.68
CA CYS A 50 2.78 0.66 -6.38
C CYS A 50 2.05 1.91 -5.90
N LEU A 51 2.04 2.16 -4.59
CA LEU A 51 1.35 3.31 -4.01
C LEU A 51 2.04 4.63 -4.34
N GLU A 52 3.38 4.66 -4.33
CA GLU A 52 4.16 5.83 -4.76
C GLU A 52 3.95 6.11 -6.25
N ALA A 53 3.95 5.08 -7.10
CA ALA A 53 3.68 5.21 -8.53
C ALA A 53 2.27 5.72 -8.82
N ALA A 54 1.28 5.38 -7.97
CA ALA A 54 -0.07 5.93 -8.01
C ALA A 54 -0.17 7.38 -7.49
N GLY A 55 0.95 8.03 -7.16
CA GLY A 55 0.98 9.41 -6.64
C GLY A 55 0.78 9.52 -5.13
N GLY A 56 0.89 8.42 -4.39
CA GLY A 56 0.82 8.38 -2.93
C GLY A 56 -0.59 8.50 -2.34
N LEU A 57 -1.64 8.51 -3.17
CA LEU A 57 -3.04 8.51 -2.76
C LEU A 57 -3.87 7.77 -3.80
N CYS A 58 -4.51 6.67 -3.40
CA CYS A 58 -5.28 5.83 -4.31
C CYS A 58 -6.52 5.24 -3.62
N PRO A 59 -7.69 5.18 -4.29
CA PRO A 59 -8.83 4.39 -3.80
C PRO A 59 -8.42 2.94 -3.56
N ARG A 60 -8.89 2.34 -2.47
CA ARG A 60 -8.46 1.00 -2.04
C ARG A 60 -8.69 -0.05 -3.12
N ASP A 61 -9.88 -0.10 -3.72
CA ASP A 61 -10.20 -1.11 -4.73
C ASP A 61 -9.32 -0.97 -5.98
N GLU A 62 -9.01 0.27 -6.36
CA GLU A 62 -8.10 0.59 -7.47
C GLU A 62 -6.66 0.19 -7.11
N PHE A 63 -6.22 0.49 -5.90
CA PHE A 63 -4.92 0.10 -5.39
C PHE A 63 -4.74 -1.43 -5.33
N GLU A 64 -5.75 -2.15 -4.83
CA GLU A 64 -5.76 -3.63 -4.83
C GLU A 64 -5.66 -4.17 -6.26
N GLY A 65 -6.32 -3.55 -7.24
CA GLY A 65 -6.18 -3.84 -8.66
C GLY A 65 -4.76 -3.64 -9.18
N LEU A 66 -4.17 -2.46 -8.91
CA LEU A 66 -2.83 -2.09 -9.34
C LEU A 66 -1.76 -3.05 -8.78
N VAL A 67 -1.84 -3.37 -7.49
CA VAL A 67 -0.88 -4.27 -6.84
C VAL A 67 -1.03 -5.70 -7.39
N ALA A 68 -2.26 -6.18 -7.59
CA ALA A 68 -2.48 -7.50 -8.18
C ALA A 68 -1.94 -7.61 -9.61
N GLU A 69 -2.14 -6.58 -10.44
CA GLU A 69 -1.59 -6.52 -11.79
C GLU A 69 -0.05 -6.49 -11.76
N HIS A 70 0.53 -5.66 -10.90
CA HIS A 70 1.99 -5.53 -10.75
C HIS A 70 2.65 -6.84 -10.30
N LEU A 71 2.01 -7.57 -9.39
CA LEU A 71 2.48 -8.86 -8.89
C LEU A 71 2.04 -10.05 -9.75
N ALA A 72 1.34 -9.81 -10.87
CA ALA A 72 0.79 -10.83 -11.77
C ALA A 72 -0.06 -11.90 -11.05
N VAL A 73 -0.87 -11.47 -10.07
CA VAL A 73 -1.77 -12.33 -9.30
C VAL A 73 -2.92 -12.81 -10.18
N SER A 74 -3.17 -14.12 -10.18
CA SER A 74 -4.27 -14.71 -10.94
C SER A 74 -5.63 -14.57 -10.23
N ASP A 75 -6.73 -14.73 -10.97
CA ASP A 75 -8.08 -14.67 -10.39
C ASP A 75 -8.32 -15.78 -9.35
N ASP A 76 -7.69 -16.95 -9.52
CA ASP A 76 -7.80 -18.08 -8.60
C ASP A 76 -7.11 -17.79 -7.25
N GLU A 77 -6.12 -16.90 -7.23
CA GLU A 77 -5.34 -16.49 -6.03
C GLU A 77 -5.89 -15.21 -5.39
N ARG A 78 -6.98 -14.65 -5.92
CA ARG A 78 -7.45 -13.30 -5.56
C ARG A 78 -7.84 -13.17 -4.09
N GLU A 79 -8.47 -14.19 -3.51
CA GLU A 79 -8.89 -14.20 -2.11
C GLU A 79 -7.67 -14.21 -1.17
N GLU A 80 -6.71 -15.12 -1.41
CA GLU A 80 -5.47 -15.20 -0.62
C GLU A 80 -4.65 -13.90 -0.73
N PHE A 81 -4.59 -13.32 -1.92
CA PHE A 81 -3.94 -12.03 -2.16
C PHE A 81 -4.59 -10.90 -1.35
N GLN A 82 -5.93 -10.84 -1.29
CA GLN A 82 -6.62 -9.80 -0.53
C GLN A 82 -6.34 -9.90 0.97
N GLU A 83 -6.31 -11.11 1.52
CA GLU A 83 -5.93 -11.33 2.92
C GLU A 83 -4.48 -10.93 3.18
N TRP A 84 -3.55 -11.34 2.31
CA TRP A 84 -2.14 -10.97 2.39
C TRP A 84 -1.94 -9.46 2.31
N LEU A 85 -2.55 -8.78 1.35
CA LEU A 85 -2.44 -7.34 1.17
C LEU A 85 -3.02 -6.59 2.38
N ALA A 86 -4.13 -7.07 2.97
CA ALA A 86 -4.68 -6.51 4.19
C ALA A 86 -3.68 -6.59 5.37
N VAL A 87 -2.93 -7.70 5.49
CA VAL A 87 -1.86 -7.85 6.49
C VAL A 87 -0.75 -6.83 6.26
N ILE A 88 -0.27 -6.68 5.02
CA ILE A 88 0.79 -5.73 4.66
C ILE A 88 0.36 -4.28 4.94
N LEU A 89 -0.85 -3.89 4.52
CA LEU A 89 -1.38 -2.55 4.79
C LEU A 89 -1.53 -2.28 6.30
N ALA A 90 -1.94 -3.28 7.08
CA ALA A 90 -1.99 -3.16 8.53
C ALA A 90 -0.60 -3.01 9.17
N GLN A 91 0.42 -3.68 8.62
CA GLN A 91 1.81 -3.49 9.05
C GLN A 91 2.30 -2.08 8.75
N PHE A 92 2.09 -1.57 7.53
CA PHE A 92 2.50 -0.21 7.14
C PHE A 92 1.82 0.86 7.98
N ARG A 93 0.54 0.68 8.30
CA ARG A 93 -0.15 1.58 9.22
C ARG A 93 0.46 1.57 10.62
N ARG A 94 0.90 0.42 11.15
CA ARG A 94 1.58 0.35 12.45
C ARG A 94 2.97 0.97 12.45
N MET A 95 3.60 1.04 11.28
CA MET A 95 4.90 1.67 11.07
C MET A 95 4.78 3.16 10.71
N ASP A 96 3.56 3.72 10.73
CA ASP A 96 3.29 5.10 10.33
C ASP A 96 3.79 5.44 8.92
N LEU A 97 3.74 4.47 7.99
CA LEU A 97 4.10 4.66 6.58
C LEU A 97 2.90 5.09 5.71
N LEU A 98 1.68 4.67 6.10
CA LEU A 98 0.45 5.02 5.40
C LEU A 98 -0.77 5.20 6.32
N ALA A 99 -1.75 5.95 5.84
CA ALA A 99 -3.11 6.03 6.36
C ALA A 99 -4.06 5.16 5.53
N LEU A 100 -5.01 4.55 6.24
CA LEU A 100 -6.24 4.00 5.67
C LEU A 100 -7.37 4.88 6.17
N GLU A 101 -7.90 5.74 5.31
CA GLU A 101 -9.01 6.62 5.68
C GLU A 101 -10.32 5.99 5.22
N ALA A 102 -11.18 5.65 6.18
CA ALA A 102 -12.61 5.54 5.94
C ALA A 102 -13.19 6.93 6.20
N GLN A 103 -13.66 7.62 5.17
CA GLN A 103 -14.44 8.85 5.37
C GLN A 103 -15.84 8.49 5.86
#